data_AF-A0A926WED0-F1
#
_entry.id   AF-A0A926WED0-F1
#
_cell.length_a   1.000
_cell.length_b   1.000
_cell.length_c   1.000
_cell.angle_alpha   90.00
_cell.angle_beta   90.00
_cell.angle_gamma   90.00
#
_symmetry.space_group_name_H-M   'P 1'
#
loop_
_entity.id
_entity.type
_entity.pdbx_description
1 polymer ?
#
loop_
_entity_poly.entity_id
_entity_poly.type
_entity_poly.pdbx_seq_one_letter_code
_entity_poly.pdbx_strand_id
1 'polypeptide(L)'
;MLIRIDSSVINNENQSSLAQDTVTALELLALTRREGKHILIGDRNTLQKISKCTDLSKSTREIYQKLLDKYEYFKLYLSAVTKYIEVTNSCTEPQLFNYSGKQVIKVPPKFFNDSVKIQPTILLCENNNDATFYEIIAKVYCVWNNIPVILKYSPRGAGGSTIGDEYTRIQQARENICLCIADSDRIAPNGEIGGTAKIIKDDPKYLLRESIILDLHEIENLIPKSILDNLCSANNSYRQKSLAILEAIETSSVKDLQKFLDIKNGTRLEKIVRAKNSDIKDYWKERLPEIPDISNRIDSWCHNNWSCSKKEKEQKEKKEKCINCPISFGFGDNILEDAINELNQKEPKHIANIIDKDMRQEWEKVGEVILNWCCATSPIRG
;
A
#
# COMPACT_ATOMS: atom_id res chain seq x y z
N MET A 1 10.60 7.81 1.11
CA MET A 1 10.42 8.45 -0.20
C MET A 1 11.75 8.95 -0.74
N LEU A 2 11.87 9.10 -2.06
CA LEU A 2 13.00 9.75 -2.70
C LEU A 2 12.81 11.27 -2.73
N ILE A 3 13.84 12.00 -2.33
CA ILE A 3 13.92 13.46 -2.31
C ILE A 3 15.11 13.88 -3.17
N ARG A 4 14.85 14.68 -4.20
CA ARG A 4 15.85 15.26 -5.09
C ARG A 4 16.01 16.74 -4.79
N ILE A 5 17.25 17.20 -4.66
CA ILE A 5 17.58 18.62 -4.61
C ILE A 5 17.86 19.10 -6.03
N ASP A 6 17.08 20.08 -6.50
CA ASP A 6 17.29 20.73 -7.79
C ASP A 6 18.41 21.78 -7.70
N SER A 7 19.07 22.02 -8.83
CA SER A 7 20.17 22.98 -8.93
C SER A 7 19.75 24.42 -8.60
N SER A 8 18.47 24.79 -8.79
CA SER A 8 17.94 26.11 -8.43
C SER A 8 18.05 26.45 -6.95
N VAL A 9 18.13 25.44 -6.06
CA VAL A 9 18.22 25.63 -4.60
C VAL A 9 19.51 26.37 -4.20
N ILE A 10 20.58 26.21 -4.99
CA ILE A 10 21.91 26.75 -4.68
C ILE A 10 22.46 27.68 -5.75
N ASN A 11 21.84 27.73 -6.93
CA ASN A 11 22.24 28.63 -8.01
C ASN A 11 21.51 29.97 -7.83
N ASN A 12 21.93 30.77 -6.85
CA ASN A 12 21.57 32.18 -6.79
C ASN A 12 22.77 33.00 -7.25
N GLU A 13 22.81 33.31 -8.55
CA GLU A 13 23.90 34.07 -9.20
C GLU A 13 24.09 35.48 -8.59
N ASN A 14 23.13 35.96 -7.79
CA ASN A 14 23.09 37.31 -7.25
C ASN A 14 23.20 37.42 -5.71
N GLN A 15 23.45 36.33 -4.98
CA GLN A 15 23.57 36.38 -3.51
C GLN A 15 24.88 35.73 -3.03
N SER A 16 25.60 36.42 -2.15
CA SER A 16 26.83 35.93 -1.54
C SER A 16 26.60 34.83 -0.49
N SER A 17 25.36 34.66 -0.02
CA SER A 17 24.96 33.69 1.01
C SER A 17 23.57 33.12 0.69
N LEU A 18 23.31 31.90 1.14
CA LEU A 18 21.99 31.27 1.02
C LEU A 18 20.97 31.94 1.96
N ALA A 19 19.70 31.95 1.54
CA ALA A 19 18.61 32.35 2.42
C ALA A 19 18.50 31.39 3.62
N GLN A 20 18.15 31.92 4.80
CA GLN A 20 18.05 31.12 6.04
C GLN A 20 17.10 29.93 5.94
N ASP A 21 16.00 30.09 5.19
CA ASP A 21 15.07 28.99 4.92
C ASP A 21 15.74 27.86 4.10
N THR A 22 16.62 28.21 3.17
CA THR A 22 17.36 27.21 2.38
C THR A 22 18.41 26.51 3.23
N VAL A 23 19.13 27.25 4.09
CA VAL A 23 20.08 26.69 5.04
C VAL A 23 19.40 25.66 5.95
N THR A 24 18.28 26.06 6.58
CA THR A 24 17.51 25.18 7.48
C THR A 24 17.04 23.91 6.77
N ALA A 25 16.48 24.04 5.57
CA ALA A 25 16.05 22.90 4.77
C ALA A 25 17.20 21.94 4.44
N LEU A 26 18.36 22.45 4.02
CA LEU A 26 19.51 21.62 3.68
C LEU A 26 20.11 20.90 4.90
N GLU A 27 20.10 21.52 6.08
CA GLU A 27 20.49 20.88 7.35
C GLU A 27 19.54 19.73 7.71
N LEU A 28 18.22 19.94 7.62
CA LEU A 28 17.22 18.91 7.92
C LEU A 28 17.21 17.79 6.88
N LEU A 29 17.46 18.10 5.60
CA LEU A 29 17.65 17.07 4.56
C LEU A 29 18.92 16.25 4.80
N ALA A 30 20.03 16.86 5.22
CA ALA A 30 21.21 16.11 5.61
C ALA A 30 20.91 15.18 6.81
N LEU A 31 20.10 15.64 7.77
CA LEU A 31 19.64 14.82 8.88
C LEU A 31 18.81 13.62 8.41
N THR A 32 17.87 13.80 7.46
CA THR A 32 17.10 12.68 6.91
C THR A 32 17.99 11.61 6.31
N ARG A 33 19.05 12.04 5.59
CA ARG A 33 20.02 11.12 5.02
C ARG A 33 20.85 10.42 6.10
N ARG A 34 21.32 11.15 7.11
CA ARG A 34 22.10 10.61 8.23
C ARG A 34 21.33 9.51 8.95
N GLU A 35 20.05 9.75 9.22
CA GLU A 35 19.16 8.82 9.93
C GLU A 35 18.61 7.70 9.04
N GLY A 36 18.82 7.77 7.73
CA GLY A 36 18.35 6.75 6.79
C GLY A 36 16.82 6.71 6.67
N LYS A 37 16.14 7.84 6.83
CA LYS A 37 14.67 7.91 6.79
C LYS A 37 14.12 8.00 5.36
N HIS A 38 14.90 8.61 4.47
CA HIS A 38 14.57 8.81 3.07
C HIS A 38 15.81 8.61 2.18
N ILE A 39 15.59 8.56 0.86
CA ILE A 39 16.68 8.64 -0.12
C ILE A 39 16.85 10.11 -0.49
N LEU A 40 18.06 10.65 -0.32
CA LEU A 40 18.40 12.02 -0.71
C LEU A 40 19.36 11.98 -1.90
N ILE A 41 19.01 12.68 -2.98
CA ILE A 41 19.82 12.78 -4.20
C ILE A 41 19.90 14.23 -4.68
N GLY A 42 20.87 14.51 -5.54
CA GLY A 42 21.01 15.76 -6.29
C GLY A 42 21.93 15.50 -7.48
N ASP A 43 21.95 16.36 -8.49
CA ASP A 43 22.98 16.24 -9.53
C ASP A 43 24.38 16.48 -8.94
N ARG A 44 25.42 16.02 -9.66
CA ARG A 44 26.80 16.05 -9.18
C ARG A 44 27.28 17.46 -8.83
N ASN A 45 26.94 18.44 -9.67
CA ASN A 45 27.35 19.84 -9.47
C ASN A 45 26.64 20.43 -8.26
N THR A 46 25.34 20.12 -8.11
CA THR A 46 24.52 20.53 -6.98
C THR A 46 25.09 20.01 -5.67
N LEU A 47 25.33 18.71 -5.56
CA LEU A 47 25.92 18.12 -4.35
C LEU A 47 27.32 18.68 -4.06
N GLN A 48 28.15 18.91 -5.09
CA GLN A 48 29.47 19.49 -4.92
C GLN A 48 29.41 20.91 -4.35
N LYS A 49 28.54 21.77 -4.86
CA LYS A 49 28.36 23.12 -4.34
C LYS A 49 27.82 23.11 -2.91
N ILE A 50 26.83 22.27 -2.60
CA ILE A 50 26.30 22.12 -1.23
C ILE A 50 27.40 21.67 -0.27
N SER A 51 28.19 20.65 -0.64
CA SER A 51 29.27 20.11 0.20
C SER A 51 30.37 21.12 0.55
N LYS A 52 30.46 22.23 -0.18
CA LYS A 52 31.44 23.32 0.04
C LYS A 52 30.81 24.60 0.59
N CYS A 53 29.49 24.63 0.79
CA CYS A 53 28.78 25.83 1.23
C CYS A 53 29.13 26.18 2.68
N THR A 54 29.72 27.36 2.88
CA THR A 54 30.19 27.81 4.21
C THR A 54 29.06 28.10 5.18
N ASP A 55 27.86 28.41 4.67
CA ASP A 55 26.66 28.68 5.46
C ASP A 55 26.12 27.44 6.17
N LEU A 56 26.51 26.24 5.70
CA LEU A 56 26.13 24.96 6.30
C LEU A 56 27.12 24.52 7.38
N SER A 57 26.63 23.74 8.34
CA SER A 57 27.45 23.10 9.35
C SER A 57 28.46 22.13 8.74
N LYS A 58 29.59 21.95 9.42
CA LYS A 58 30.64 21.01 8.97
C LYS A 58 30.07 19.59 8.80
N SER A 59 29.25 19.13 9.74
CA SER A 59 28.60 17.82 9.68
C SER A 59 27.68 17.67 8.46
N THR A 60 26.95 18.73 8.12
CA THR A 60 26.04 18.71 6.96
C THR A 60 26.82 18.67 5.66
N ARG A 61 27.88 19.48 5.53
CA ARG A 61 28.80 19.40 4.39
C ARG A 61 29.39 18.00 4.20
N GLU A 62 29.81 17.34 5.27
CA GLU A 62 30.33 15.96 5.23
C GLU A 62 29.28 14.94 4.75
N ILE A 63 28.01 15.11 5.11
CA ILE A 63 26.92 14.23 4.62
C ILE A 63 26.73 14.40 3.12
N TYR A 64 26.71 15.65 2.62
CA TYR A 64 26.60 15.90 1.18
C TYR A 64 27.83 15.44 0.40
N GLN A 65 29.03 15.53 0.99
CA GLN A 65 30.24 14.93 0.41
C GLN A 65 30.09 13.41 0.30
N LYS A 66 29.59 12.72 1.33
CA LYS A 66 29.32 11.27 1.28
C LYS A 66 28.27 10.90 0.22
N LEU A 67 27.29 11.77 -0.05
CA LEU A 67 26.33 11.59 -1.14
C LEU A 67 27.02 11.74 -2.50
N LEU A 68 27.87 12.74 -2.66
CA LEU A 68 28.65 12.98 -3.88
C LEU A 68 29.58 11.80 -4.19
N ASP A 69 30.26 11.26 -3.19
CA ASP A 69 31.18 10.11 -3.34
C ASP A 69 30.46 8.85 -3.82
N LYS A 70 29.15 8.74 -3.55
CA LYS A 70 28.29 7.61 -3.92
C LYS A 70 27.26 7.97 -5.00
N TYR A 71 27.50 9.03 -5.76
CA TYR A 71 26.54 9.59 -6.72
C TYR A 71 25.95 8.55 -7.69
N GLU A 72 26.78 7.72 -8.32
CA GLU A 72 26.32 6.71 -9.29
C GLU A 72 25.38 5.69 -8.66
N TYR A 73 25.66 5.27 -7.43
CA TYR A 73 24.79 4.36 -6.66
C TYR A 73 23.43 4.99 -6.38
N PHE A 74 23.41 6.26 -5.97
CA PHE A 74 22.18 6.97 -5.65
C PHE A 74 21.33 7.31 -6.88
N LYS A 75 21.95 7.52 -8.03
CA LYS A 75 21.26 7.79 -9.29
C LYS A 75 20.38 6.63 -9.75
N LEU A 76 20.76 5.39 -9.44
CA LEU A 76 19.96 4.19 -9.76
C LEU A 76 18.59 4.18 -9.06
N TYR A 77 18.49 4.79 -7.87
CA TYR A 77 17.20 4.90 -7.18
C TYR A 77 16.21 5.81 -7.90
N LEU A 78 16.71 6.83 -8.60
CA LEU A 78 15.83 7.71 -9.37
C LEU A 78 15.12 6.92 -10.47
N SER A 79 15.80 5.99 -11.16
CA SER A 79 15.17 5.13 -12.16
C SER A 79 14.16 4.14 -11.57
N ALA A 80 14.36 3.71 -10.31
CA ALA A 80 13.54 2.70 -9.64
C ALA A 80 12.18 3.21 -9.14
N VAL A 81 12.00 4.53 -9.02
CA VAL A 81 10.76 5.14 -8.54
C VAL A 81 10.03 5.88 -9.66
N THR A 82 8.70 5.81 -9.61
CA THR A 82 7.77 6.55 -10.47
C THR A 82 7.19 7.78 -9.78
N LYS A 83 7.36 7.94 -8.46
CA LYS A 83 6.98 9.14 -7.72
C LYS A 83 8.08 9.61 -6.76
N TYR A 84 8.37 10.92 -6.74
CA TYR A 84 9.39 11.49 -5.84
C TYR A 84 9.16 12.99 -5.56
N ILE A 85 9.85 13.52 -4.55
CA ILE A 85 9.84 14.95 -4.18
C ILE A 85 11.04 15.65 -4.84
N GLU A 86 10.82 16.82 -5.42
CA GLU A 86 11.89 17.70 -5.90
C GLU A 86 11.87 19.03 -5.12
N VAL A 87 12.96 19.32 -4.41
CA VAL A 87 13.15 20.58 -3.69
C VAL A 87 13.72 21.61 -4.67
N THR A 88 13.02 22.72 -4.87
CA THR A 88 13.32 23.69 -5.92
C THR A 88 12.87 25.10 -5.54
N ASN A 89 13.56 26.12 -6.06
CA ASN A 89 13.15 27.52 -5.93
C ASN A 89 12.12 27.95 -7.00
N SER A 90 11.71 27.04 -7.89
CA SER A 90 10.75 27.34 -8.97
C SER A 90 9.28 27.40 -8.53
N CYS A 91 8.97 27.14 -7.26
CA CYS A 91 7.61 27.17 -6.72
C CYS A 91 7.60 27.71 -5.29
N THR A 92 6.50 28.34 -4.89
CA THR A 92 6.29 28.85 -3.52
C THR A 92 5.43 27.92 -2.66
N GLU A 93 4.72 26.98 -3.29
CA GLU A 93 3.85 25.99 -2.67
C GLU A 93 4.03 24.63 -3.38
N PRO A 94 3.67 23.50 -2.73
CA PRO A 94 3.73 22.19 -3.37
C PRO A 94 2.94 22.12 -4.68
N GLN A 95 3.55 21.55 -5.72
CA GLN A 95 2.94 21.37 -7.04
C GLN A 95 3.26 20.00 -7.62
N LEU A 96 2.28 19.36 -8.26
CA LEU A 96 2.44 18.05 -8.89
C LEU A 96 2.68 18.22 -10.39
N PHE A 97 3.73 17.57 -10.90
CA PHE A 97 4.05 17.53 -12.32
C PHE A 97 4.18 16.10 -12.81
N ASN A 98 3.81 15.86 -14.07
CA ASN A 98 4.00 14.59 -14.75
C ASN A 98 5.07 14.75 -15.82
N TYR A 99 6.18 14.01 -15.70
CA TYR A 99 7.28 14.02 -16.67
C TYR A 99 7.66 12.59 -17.05
N SER A 100 7.52 12.24 -18.34
CA SER A 100 7.97 10.94 -18.86
C SER A 100 7.52 9.73 -18.03
N GLY A 101 6.25 9.72 -17.61
CA GLY A 101 5.68 8.65 -16.77
C GLY A 101 6.01 8.74 -15.27
N LYS A 102 6.62 9.84 -14.80
CA LYS A 102 6.90 10.08 -13.38
C LYS A 102 6.09 11.22 -12.79
N GLN A 103 5.65 11.04 -11.55
CA GLN A 103 5.00 12.04 -10.73
C GLN A 103 6.04 12.75 -9.85
N VAL A 104 6.22 14.05 -10.07
CA VAL A 104 7.19 14.88 -9.35
C VAL A 104 6.46 15.90 -8.51
N ILE A 105 6.58 15.79 -7.20
CA ILE A 105 6.02 16.77 -6.25
C ILE A 105 7.11 17.82 -6.00
N LYS A 106 7.00 18.97 -6.65
CA LYS A 106 7.90 20.11 -6.44
C LYS A 106 7.52 20.83 -5.17
N VAL A 107 8.50 21.12 -4.32
CA VAL A 107 8.31 21.87 -3.06
C VAL A 107 9.39 22.94 -2.89
N PRO A 108 9.07 24.11 -2.31
CA PRO A 108 10.09 25.09 -1.92
C PRO A 108 10.99 24.55 -0.80
N PRO A 109 12.23 25.03 -0.64
CA PRO A 109 13.09 24.66 0.50
C PRO A 109 12.39 24.83 1.86
N LYS A 110 11.64 25.93 2.02
CA LYS A 110 10.87 26.24 3.23
C LYS A 110 9.92 25.12 3.67
N PHE A 111 9.48 24.26 2.76
CA PHE A 111 8.67 23.08 3.10
C PHE A 111 9.37 22.17 4.13
N PHE A 112 10.70 22.05 4.05
CA PHE A 112 11.51 21.20 4.92
C PHE A 112 12.08 21.91 6.15
N ASN A 113 11.58 23.11 6.51
CA ASN A 113 12.03 23.83 7.71
C ASN A 113 11.47 23.25 9.02
N ASP A 114 10.59 22.25 8.93
CA ASP A 114 10.03 21.54 10.07
C ASP A 114 10.56 20.10 10.10
N SER A 115 11.13 19.69 11.23
CA SER A 115 11.67 18.35 11.44
C SER A 115 10.63 17.22 11.30
N VAL A 116 9.33 17.52 11.40
CA VAL A 116 8.27 16.53 11.17
C VAL A 116 8.24 16.08 9.69
N LYS A 117 8.73 16.93 8.78
CA LYS A 117 8.75 16.71 7.32
C LYS A 117 9.78 15.70 6.85
N ILE A 118 10.79 15.45 7.68
CA ILE A 118 11.87 14.51 7.38
C ILE A 118 11.67 13.14 8.04
N GLN A 119 10.58 12.97 8.79
CA GLN A 119 10.23 11.70 9.43
C GLN A 119 9.79 10.65 8.39
N PRO A 120 9.96 9.34 8.67
CA PRO A 120 9.49 8.31 7.77
C PRO A 120 8.00 8.49 7.45
N THR A 121 7.64 8.20 6.21
CA THR A 121 6.26 8.24 5.73
C THR A 121 5.36 7.44 6.66
N ILE A 122 4.21 8.01 7.03
CA ILE A 122 3.16 7.25 7.72
C ILE A 122 2.58 6.26 6.71
N LEU A 123 2.59 4.97 7.05
CA LEU A 123 1.82 3.96 6.34
C LEU A 123 0.55 3.70 7.17
N LEU A 124 -0.54 4.32 6.75
CA LEU A 124 -1.85 4.22 7.38
C LEU A 124 -2.60 3.04 6.77
N CYS A 125 -2.95 2.08 7.63
CA CYS A 125 -3.75 0.91 7.27
C CYS A 125 -4.82 0.68 8.34
N GLU A 126 -5.68 -0.33 8.16
CA GLU A 126 -6.67 -0.65 9.20
C GLU A 126 -5.97 -1.12 10.46
N ASN A 127 -4.92 -1.94 10.32
CA ASN A 127 -4.11 -2.40 11.43
C ASN A 127 -2.62 -2.55 11.07
N ASN A 128 -1.80 -2.97 12.04
CA ASN A 128 -0.35 -3.11 11.85
C ASN A 128 0.06 -4.38 11.07
N ASN A 129 -0.80 -5.42 11.05
CA ASN A 129 -0.56 -6.63 10.24
C ASN A 129 -0.65 -6.28 8.76
N ASP A 130 -1.61 -5.45 8.36
CA ASP A 130 -1.72 -4.95 6.98
C ASP A 130 -0.42 -4.27 6.55
N ALA A 131 0.08 -3.32 7.36
CA ALA A 131 1.33 -2.60 7.09
C ALA A 131 2.53 -3.55 6.99
N THR A 132 2.55 -4.63 7.78
CA THR A 132 3.59 -5.66 7.74
C THR A 132 3.50 -6.50 6.47
N PHE A 133 2.30 -6.91 6.07
CA PHE A 133 2.11 -7.68 4.85
C PHE A 133 2.42 -6.86 3.58
N TYR A 134 2.03 -5.58 3.57
CA TYR A 134 2.44 -4.61 2.55
C TYR A 134 3.97 -4.49 2.44
N GLU A 135 4.69 -4.48 3.57
CA GLU A 135 6.16 -4.48 3.54
C GLU A 135 6.72 -5.75 2.86
N ILE A 136 6.13 -6.93 3.13
CA ILE A 136 6.52 -8.18 2.47
C ILE A 136 6.30 -8.08 0.95
N ILE A 137 5.14 -7.59 0.51
CA ILE A 137 4.82 -7.37 -0.90
C ILE A 137 5.86 -6.45 -1.56
N ALA A 138 6.17 -5.33 -0.91
CA ALA A 138 7.13 -4.35 -1.43
C ALA A 138 8.57 -4.91 -1.49
N LYS A 139 8.98 -5.75 -0.53
CA LYS A 139 10.27 -6.47 -0.59
C LYS A 139 10.32 -7.42 -1.77
N VAL A 140 9.25 -8.16 -2.05
CA VAL A 140 9.15 -9.04 -3.22
C VAL A 140 9.18 -8.26 -4.53
N TYR A 141 8.46 -7.14 -4.61
CA TYR A 141 8.54 -6.22 -5.76
C TYR A 141 9.97 -5.75 -6.02
N CYS A 142 10.72 -5.40 -4.97
CA CYS A 142 12.12 -5.03 -5.09
C CYS A 142 12.99 -6.17 -5.63
N VAL A 143 12.70 -7.43 -5.27
CA VAL A 143 13.40 -8.60 -5.83
C VAL A 143 13.12 -8.74 -7.33
N TRP A 144 11.86 -8.69 -7.75
CA TRP A 144 11.49 -8.83 -9.17
C TRP A 144 12.15 -7.75 -10.05
N ASN A 145 12.35 -6.55 -9.51
CA ASN A 145 12.90 -5.41 -10.23
C ASN A 145 14.40 -5.17 -9.95
N ASN A 146 15.05 -6.05 -9.18
CA ASN A 146 16.46 -5.92 -8.78
C ASN A 146 16.79 -4.56 -8.13
N ILE A 147 15.93 -4.07 -7.23
CA ILE A 147 16.07 -2.77 -6.58
C ILE A 147 16.67 -2.95 -5.17
N PRO A 148 17.94 -2.56 -4.93
CA PRO A 148 18.59 -2.72 -3.63
C PRO A 148 18.22 -1.55 -2.68
N VAL A 149 17.00 -1.56 -2.18
CA VAL A 149 16.43 -0.48 -1.37
C VAL A 149 15.95 -0.97 -0.01
N ILE A 150 16.05 -0.10 0.97
CA ILE A 150 15.48 -0.32 2.31
C ILE A 150 14.14 0.38 2.36
N LEU A 151 13.15 -0.27 2.94
CA LEU A 151 11.86 0.35 3.24
C LEU A 151 11.90 0.91 4.66
N LYS A 152 11.44 2.15 4.82
CA LYS A 152 11.29 2.82 6.11
C LYS A 152 9.98 3.58 6.14
N TYR A 153 9.16 3.28 7.13
CA TYR A 153 7.86 3.88 7.34
C TYR A 153 7.52 3.88 8.84
N SER A 154 6.48 4.63 9.19
CA SER A 154 5.87 4.64 10.52
C SER A 154 4.49 3.98 10.40
N PRO A 155 4.31 2.72 10.82
CA PRO A 155 3.00 2.06 10.72
C PRO A 155 1.99 2.77 11.62
N ARG A 156 0.76 2.89 11.12
CA ARG A 156 -0.36 3.45 11.88
C ARG A 156 -1.63 2.67 11.58
N GLY A 157 -2.10 1.89 12.54
CA GLY A 157 -3.42 1.27 12.51
C GLY A 157 -4.48 2.24 13.01
N ALA A 158 -5.60 2.34 12.28
CA ALA A 158 -6.72 3.21 12.65
C ALA A 158 -8.04 2.45 12.84
N GLY A 159 -8.09 1.14 12.59
CA GLY A 159 -9.31 0.33 12.57
C GLY A 159 -10.15 0.55 11.31
N GLY A 160 -10.82 -0.49 10.82
CA GLY A 160 -11.57 -0.44 9.56
C GLY A 160 -12.62 0.68 9.52
N SER A 161 -13.41 0.90 10.58
CA SER A 161 -14.44 1.96 10.56
C SER A 161 -13.91 3.39 10.75
N THR A 162 -12.66 3.55 11.18
CA THR A 162 -12.11 4.83 11.69
C THR A 162 -10.91 5.35 10.89
N ILE A 163 -10.42 4.57 9.91
CA ILE A 163 -9.30 4.95 9.05
C ILE A 163 -9.57 6.22 8.22
N GLY A 164 -10.80 6.47 7.78
CA GLY A 164 -11.12 7.69 7.02
C GLY A 164 -11.04 8.97 7.85
N ASP A 165 -11.49 8.92 9.11
CA ASP A 165 -11.38 10.05 10.05
C ASP A 165 -9.91 10.33 10.37
N GLU A 166 -9.14 9.27 10.59
CA GLU A 166 -7.71 9.38 10.86
C GLU A 166 -6.93 9.92 9.64
N TYR A 167 -7.26 9.47 8.44
CA TYR A 167 -6.67 10.00 7.20
C TYR A 167 -6.97 11.49 7.02
N THR A 168 -8.22 11.90 7.26
CA THR A 168 -8.64 13.30 7.23
C THR A 168 -7.87 14.14 8.24
N ARG A 169 -7.68 13.62 9.47
CA ARG A 169 -6.91 14.28 10.52
C ARG A 169 -5.45 14.48 10.12
N ILE A 170 -4.81 13.46 9.51
CA ILE A 170 -3.43 13.54 9.01
C ILE A 170 -3.31 14.56 7.87
N GLN A 171 -4.25 14.56 6.93
CA GLN A 171 -4.31 15.53 5.84
C GLN A 171 -4.41 16.97 6.36
N GLN A 172 -5.31 17.21 7.32
CA GLN A 172 -5.55 18.54 7.91
C GLN A 172 -4.39 19.05 8.77
N ALA A 173 -3.70 18.16 9.49
CA ALA A 173 -2.50 18.53 10.24
C ALA A 173 -1.38 19.03 9.31
N ARG A 174 -1.35 18.56 8.06
CA ARG A 174 -0.34 18.89 7.04
C ARG A 174 1.10 18.63 7.47
N GLU A 175 1.33 17.89 8.54
CA GLU A 175 2.66 17.61 9.10
C GLU A 175 3.41 16.54 8.30
N ASN A 176 2.97 15.28 8.36
CA ASN A 176 3.71 14.12 7.85
C ASN A 176 3.35 13.73 6.42
N ILE A 177 4.32 13.22 5.67
CA ILE A 177 4.08 12.46 4.43
C ILE A 177 3.27 11.19 4.80
N CYS A 178 2.22 10.88 4.05
CA CYS A 178 1.32 9.76 4.37
C CYS A 178 0.94 8.96 3.12
N LEU A 179 0.97 7.64 3.23
CA LEU A 179 0.33 6.71 2.30
C LEU A 179 -0.75 5.96 3.08
N CYS A 180 -2.00 6.06 2.64
CA CYS A 180 -3.12 5.28 3.16
C CYS A 180 -3.42 4.14 2.20
N ILE A 181 -3.52 2.91 2.70
CA ILE A 181 -3.99 1.78 1.90
C ILE A 181 -5.14 1.12 2.65
N ALA A 182 -6.26 0.91 1.97
CA ALA A 182 -7.46 0.32 2.54
C ALA A 182 -8.10 -0.72 1.62
N ASP A 183 -8.78 -1.65 2.25
CA ASP A 183 -9.59 -2.67 1.59
C ASP A 183 -10.80 -2.02 0.92
N SER A 184 -11.26 -2.61 -0.19
CA SER A 184 -12.41 -2.03 -0.89
C SER A 184 -13.74 -2.55 -0.39
N ASP A 185 -13.75 -3.68 0.32
CA ASP A 185 -14.91 -4.51 0.63
C ASP A 185 -15.79 -4.85 -0.59
N ARG A 186 -15.28 -4.66 -1.82
CA ARG A 186 -16.04 -4.91 -3.04
C ARG A 186 -16.28 -6.41 -3.15
N ILE A 187 -17.53 -6.76 -3.45
CA ILE A 187 -17.94 -8.13 -3.72
C ILE A 187 -18.11 -8.39 -5.23
N ALA A 188 -17.76 -7.44 -6.09
CA ALA A 188 -17.72 -7.55 -7.56
C ALA A 188 -16.89 -6.37 -8.15
N PRO A 189 -16.36 -6.45 -9.39
CA PRO A 189 -15.51 -5.41 -9.98
C PRO A 189 -16.13 -4.00 -9.98
N ASN A 190 -17.39 -3.89 -10.39
CA ASN A 190 -18.15 -2.63 -10.42
C ASN A 190 -19.04 -2.45 -9.18
N GLY A 191 -18.78 -3.22 -8.12
CA GLY A 191 -19.49 -3.11 -6.87
C GLY A 191 -19.25 -1.76 -6.19
N GLU A 192 -20.22 -1.32 -5.39
CA GLU A 192 -19.97 -0.17 -4.54
C GLU A 192 -18.81 -0.46 -3.59
N ILE A 193 -17.92 0.52 -3.45
CA ILE A 193 -16.87 0.51 -2.41
C ILE A 193 -17.57 0.43 -1.04
N GLY A 194 -16.98 -0.33 -0.11
CA GLY A 194 -17.40 -0.44 1.29
C GLY A 194 -17.50 0.89 2.01
N GLY A 195 -18.12 0.87 3.20
CA GLY A 195 -18.31 2.07 4.00
C GLY A 195 -16.99 2.78 4.33
N THR A 196 -15.96 1.99 4.61
CA THR A 196 -14.61 2.43 4.98
C THR A 196 -13.87 3.12 3.85
N ALA A 197 -13.77 2.48 2.68
CA ALA A 197 -13.05 3.07 1.56
C ALA A 197 -13.82 4.25 0.90
N LYS A 198 -15.15 4.36 1.08
CA LYS A 198 -15.94 5.52 0.61
C LYS A 198 -15.60 6.84 1.31
N ILE A 199 -15.16 6.79 2.57
CA ILE A 199 -14.85 7.98 3.36
C ILE A 199 -13.40 8.45 3.17
N ILE A 200 -12.53 7.58 2.65
CA ILE A 200 -11.17 7.94 2.27
C ILE A 200 -11.22 8.71 0.96
N LYS A 201 -10.85 9.99 1.00
CA LYS A 201 -10.80 10.86 -0.17
C LYS A 201 -9.51 11.66 -0.18
N ASP A 202 -8.82 11.63 -1.30
CA ASP A 202 -7.70 12.52 -1.53
C ASP A 202 -8.23 13.93 -1.82
N ASP A 203 -7.70 14.90 -1.08
CA ASP A 203 -7.85 16.31 -1.41
C ASP A 203 -6.62 16.73 -2.23
N PRO A 204 -6.80 17.19 -3.49
CA PRO A 204 -5.69 17.64 -4.35
C PRO A 204 -4.79 18.70 -3.72
N LYS A 205 -5.25 19.39 -2.67
CA LYS A 205 -4.46 20.32 -1.87
C LYS A 205 -3.33 19.65 -1.09
N TYR A 206 -3.46 18.36 -0.77
CA TYR A 206 -2.55 17.62 0.09
C TYR A 206 -1.68 16.63 -0.67
N LEU A 207 -0.90 17.12 -1.65
CA LEU A 207 -0.09 16.31 -2.59
C LEU A 207 0.88 15.29 -1.97
N LEU A 208 1.22 15.43 -0.68
CA LEU A 208 2.09 14.50 0.06
C LEU A 208 1.31 13.51 0.92
N ARG A 209 0.03 13.35 0.61
CA ARG A 209 -0.86 12.34 1.14
C ARG A 209 -1.58 11.71 -0.04
N GLU A 210 -1.51 10.39 -0.13
CA GLU A 210 -2.20 9.62 -1.15
C GLU A 210 -2.91 8.47 -0.48
N SER A 211 -4.09 8.15 -0.99
CA SER A 211 -4.82 6.96 -0.62
C SER A 211 -4.94 6.00 -1.79
N ILE A 212 -4.85 4.72 -1.48
CA ILE A 212 -5.11 3.64 -2.43
C ILE A 212 -6.16 2.72 -1.84
N ILE A 213 -7.22 2.51 -2.61
CA ILE A 213 -8.21 1.48 -2.34
C ILE A 213 -7.84 0.28 -3.22
N LEU A 214 -7.66 -0.89 -2.60
CA LEU A 214 -7.31 -2.10 -3.34
C LEU A 214 -8.42 -2.47 -4.35
N ASP A 215 -8.07 -3.10 -5.48
CA ASP A 215 -9.06 -3.58 -6.46
C ASP A 215 -9.48 -5.04 -6.19
N LEU A 216 -9.68 -5.35 -4.90
CA LEU A 216 -10.02 -6.66 -4.35
C LEU A 216 -10.74 -6.47 -3.01
N HIS A 217 -11.40 -7.51 -2.50
CA HIS A 217 -12.25 -7.43 -1.31
C HIS A 217 -11.47 -6.94 -0.11
N GLU A 218 -10.41 -7.67 0.26
CA GLU A 218 -9.57 -7.44 1.42
C GLU A 218 -8.13 -7.90 1.17
N ILE A 219 -7.17 -7.36 1.91
CA ILE A 219 -5.74 -7.66 1.72
C ILE A 219 -5.41 -9.17 1.74
N GLU A 220 -6.20 -9.98 2.44
CA GLU A 220 -6.07 -11.45 2.49
C GLU A 220 -6.23 -12.12 1.11
N ASN A 221 -6.93 -11.48 0.16
CA ASN A 221 -7.00 -11.97 -1.22
C ASN A 221 -5.63 -11.97 -1.93
N LEU A 222 -4.61 -11.31 -1.36
CA LEU A 222 -3.23 -11.31 -1.85
C LEU A 222 -2.35 -12.38 -1.18
N ILE A 223 -2.88 -13.20 -0.27
CA ILE A 223 -2.10 -14.29 0.35
C ILE A 223 -1.88 -15.40 -0.69
N PRO A 224 -0.63 -15.80 -0.96
CA PRO A 224 -0.35 -16.84 -1.96
C PRO A 224 -0.97 -18.16 -1.56
N LYS A 225 -1.53 -18.90 -2.52
CA LYS A 225 -2.18 -20.18 -2.23
C LYS A 225 -1.27 -21.17 -1.53
N SER A 226 0.01 -21.26 -1.93
CA SER A 226 0.96 -22.17 -1.27
C SER A 226 1.13 -21.86 0.23
N ILE A 227 0.92 -20.61 0.64
CA ILE A 227 0.92 -20.22 2.06
C ILE A 227 -0.38 -20.67 2.72
N LEU A 228 -1.53 -20.46 2.08
CA LEU A 228 -2.80 -20.98 2.58
C LEU A 228 -2.78 -22.50 2.74
N ASP A 229 -2.22 -23.23 1.78
CA ASP A 229 -2.07 -24.69 1.81
C ASP A 229 -1.25 -25.16 3.04
N ASN A 230 -0.09 -24.54 3.27
CA ASN A 230 0.74 -24.83 4.46
C ASN A 230 -0.04 -24.59 5.77
N LEU A 231 -0.84 -23.51 5.83
CA LEU A 231 -1.63 -23.16 7.01
C LEU A 231 -2.85 -24.09 7.22
N CYS A 232 -3.26 -24.84 6.19
CA CYS A 232 -4.40 -25.76 6.23
C CYS A 232 -4.04 -27.19 6.66
N SER A 233 -2.84 -27.41 7.23
CA SER A 233 -2.34 -28.71 7.69
C SER A 233 -3.38 -29.58 8.44
N ALA A 234 -3.17 -30.91 8.41
CA ALA A 234 -4.14 -31.99 8.65
C ALA A 234 -5.13 -31.84 9.84
N ASN A 235 -4.85 -31.00 10.83
CA ASN A 235 -5.66 -30.83 12.04
C ASN A 235 -6.66 -29.64 12.00
N ASN A 236 -6.68 -28.81 10.94
CA ASN A 236 -7.67 -27.74 10.81
C ASN A 236 -8.70 -28.05 9.71
N SER A 237 -9.65 -28.94 10.03
CA SER A 237 -10.70 -29.39 9.11
C SER A 237 -11.60 -28.26 8.59
N TYR A 238 -11.63 -27.11 9.26
CA TYR A 238 -12.39 -25.94 8.80
C TYR A 238 -11.69 -25.22 7.66
N ARG A 239 -10.41 -24.84 7.83
CA ARG A 239 -9.63 -24.17 6.77
C ARG A 239 -9.43 -25.05 5.53
N GLN A 240 -9.33 -26.37 5.70
CA GLN A 240 -9.25 -27.31 4.57
C GLN A 240 -10.47 -27.22 3.64
N LYS A 241 -11.68 -27.00 4.19
CA LYS A 241 -12.88 -26.80 3.37
C LYS A 241 -12.82 -25.48 2.59
N SER A 242 -12.32 -24.43 3.24
CA SER A 242 -12.14 -23.12 2.62
C SER A 242 -11.12 -23.20 1.48
N LEU A 243 -9.99 -23.87 1.72
CA LEU A 243 -8.98 -24.14 0.71
C LEU A 243 -9.55 -24.92 -0.46
N ALA A 244 -10.19 -26.06 -0.25
CA ALA A 244 -10.75 -26.88 -1.34
C ALA A 244 -11.69 -26.10 -2.26
N ILE A 245 -12.51 -25.19 -1.71
CA ILE A 245 -13.36 -24.30 -2.52
C ILE A 245 -12.53 -23.30 -3.31
N LEU A 246 -11.53 -22.69 -2.68
CA LEU A 246 -10.64 -21.75 -3.35
C LEU A 246 -9.90 -22.42 -4.52
N GLU A 247 -9.39 -23.63 -4.32
CA GLU A 247 -8.75 -24.41 -5.39
C GLU A 247 -9.71 -24.74 -6.54
N ALA A 248 -10.95 -25.08 -6.21
CA ALA A 248 -11.99 -25.33 -7.20
C ALA A 248 -12.33 -24.07 -8.03
N ILE A 249 -12.26 -22.88 -7.43
CA ILE A 249 -12.46 -21.60 -8.13
C ILE A 249 -11.24 -21.26 -9.00
N GLU A 250 -10.03 -21.42 -8.48
CA GLU A 250 -8.80 -21.11 -9.23
C GLU A 250 -8.60 -21.98 -10.48
N THR A 251 -9.11 -23.21 -10.43
CA THR A 251 -9.02 -24.18 -11.55
C THR A 251 -10.18 -24.07 -12.54
N SER A 252 -11.17 -23.21 -12.28
CA SER A 252 -12.34 -23.02 -13.15
C SER A 252 -12.19 -21.83 -14.09
N SER A 253 -13.19 -21.62 -14.93
CA SER A 253 -13.31 -20.47 -15.84
C SER A 253 -13.51 -19.14 -15.11
N VAL A 254 -13.80 -19.17 -13.80
CA VAL A 254 -14.19 -18.01 -12.97
C VAL A 254 -13.20 -17.72 -11.84
N LYS A 255 -11.91 -18.02 -12.07
CA LYS A 255 -10.82 -17.78 -11.09
C LYS A 255 -10.73 -16.33 -10.59
N ASP A 256 -11.18 -15.36 -11.39
CA ASP A 256 -11.24 -13.94 -11.03
C ASP A 256 -12.16 -13.64 -9.84
N LEU A 257 -13.10 -14.54 -9.53
CA LEU A 257 -13.94 -14.45 -8.33
C LEU A 257 -13.12 -14.41 -7.04
N GLN A 258 -11.93 -15.01 -7.01
CA GLN A 258 -11.04 -15.00 -5.84
C GLN A 258 -10.78 -13.59 -5.32
N LYS A 259 -10.71 -12.58 -6.21
CA LYS A 259 -10.49 -11.18 -5.82
C LYS A 259 -11.63 -10.58 -4.99
N PHE A 260 -12.81 -11.17 -5.03
CA PHE A 260 -14.03 -10.62 -4.42
C PHE A 260 -14.61 -11.54 -3.33
N LEU A 261 -13.86 -12.58 -2.94
CA LEU A 261 -14.21 -13.43 -1.82
C LEU A 261 -13.82 -12.77 -0.50
N ASP A 262 -14.69 -12.92 0.49
CA ASP A 262 -14.40 -12.63 1.89
C ASP A 262 -13.58 -13.83 2.43
N ILE A 263 -12.25 -13.69 2.42
CA ILE A 263 -11.30 -14.75 2.82
C ILE A 263 -11.37 -14.97 4.33
N LYS A 264 -11.59 -13.92 5.14
CA LYS A 264 -11.75 -14.06 6.59
C LYS A 264 -13.01 -14.84 6.97
N ASN A 265 -14.18 -14.39 6.49
CA ASN A 265 -15.48 -14.85 6.98
C ASN A 265 -16.24 -15.78 6.01
N GLY A 266 -15.83 -15.81 4.74
CA GLY A 266 -16.52 -16.52 3.68
C GLY A 266 -17.63 -15.69 3.04
N THR A 267 -17.82 -15.87 1.74
CA THR A 267 -18.85 -15.19 0.96
C THR A 267 -20.14 -15.99 0.99
N ARG A 268 -21.26 -15.32 1.29
CA ARG A 268 -22.60 -15.93 1.29
C ARG A 268 -23.46 -15.34 0.17
N LEU A 269 -24.32 -16.19 -0.41
CA LEU A 269 -25.31 -15.78 -1.42
C LEU A 269 -26.17 -14.59 -0.93
N GLU A 270 -26.50 -14.59 0.36
CA GLU A 270 -27.27 -13.52 1.00
C GLU A 270 -26.64 -12.12 0.80
N LYS A 271 -25.31 -12.00 0.93
CA LYS A 271 -24.59 -10.72 0.77
C LYS A 271 -24.79 -10.15 -0.64
N ILE A 272 -24.93 -11.04 -1.62
CA ILE A 272 -25.10 -10.72 -3.04
C ILE A 272 -26.57 -10.42 -3.36
N VAL A 273 -27.51 -11.29 -3.00
CA VAL A 273 -28.95 -11.08 -3.30
C VAL A 273 -29.51 -9.83 -2.61
N ARG A 274 -28.94 -9.42 -1.48
CA ARG A 274 -29.30 -8.19 -0.75
C ARG A 274 -28.55 -6.94 -1.23
N ALA A 275 -27.58 -7.09 -2.12
CA ALA A 275 -26.91 -5.94 -2.70
C ALA A 275 -27.92 -5.02 -3.41
N LYS A 276 -27.78 -3.71 -3.19
CA LYS A 276 -28.66 -2.71 -3.82
C LYS A 276 -28.36 -2.55 -5.31
N ASN A 277 -27.08 -2.65 -5.69
CA ASN A 277 -26.64 -2.60 -7.08
C ASN A 277 -26.99 -3.93 -7.79
N SER A 278 -27.76 -3.85 -8.87
CA SER A 278 -28.12 -5.01 -9.71
C SER A 278 -26.91 -5.64 -10.39
N ASP A 279 -25.89 -4.86 -10.76
CA ASP A 279 -24.71 -5.34 -11.47
C ASP A 279 -23.92 -6.37 -10.64
N ILE A 280 -23.96 -6.23 -9.31
CA ILE A 280 -23.39 -7.23 -8.40
C ILE A 280 -24.12 -8.56 -8.56
N LYS A 281 -25.45 -8.55 -8.60
CA LYS A 281 -26.24 -9.78 -8.75
C LYS A 281 -25.99 -10.42 -10.11
N ASP A 282 -25.96 -9.63 -11.18
CA ASP A 282 -25.74 -10.12 -12.53
C ASP A 282 -24.34 -10.74 -12.68
N TYR A 283 -23.31 -10.07 -12.15
CA TYR A 283 -21.94 -10.57 -12.11
C TYR A 283 -21.84 -11.98 -11.50
N TRP A 284 -22.48 -12.18 -10.34
CA TRP A 284 -22.49 -13.48 -9.67
C TRP A 284 -23.42 -14.49 -10.35
N LYS A 285 -24.57 -14.06 -10.86
CA LYS A 285 -25.53 -14.95 -11.55
C LYS A 285 -24.93 -15.64 -12.77
N GLU A 286 -24.09 -14.95 -13.51
CA GLU A 286 -23.38 -15.50 -14.67
C GLU A 286 -22.27 -16.49 -14.28
N ARG A 287 -21.61 -16.29 -13.14
CA ARG A 287 -20.39 -17.03 -12.75
C ARG A 287 -20.63 -18.14 -11.74
N LEU A 288 -21.66 -18.02 -10.92
CA LEU A 288 -21.97 -18.98 -9.86
C LEU A 288 -22.14 -20.42 -10.38
N PRO A 289 -22.79 -20.68 -11.54
CA PRO A 289 -22.92 -22.04 -12.09
C PRO A 289 -21.58 -22.69 -12.47
N GLU A 290 -20.55 -21.90 -12.75
CA GLU A 290 -19.21 -22.36 -13.13
C GLU A 290 -18.37 -22.77 -11.91
N ILE A 291 -18.83 -22.47 -10.69
CA ILE A 291 -18.16 -22.89 -9.46
C ILE A 291 -18.46 -24.37 -9.20
N PRO A 292 -17.44 -25.24 -9.08
CA PRO A 292 -17.66 -26.65 -8.79
C PRO A 292 -18.43 -26.88 -7.48
N ASP A 293 -19.31 -27.88 -7.49
CA ASP A 293 -20.13 -28.33 -6.35
C ASP A 293 -20.95 -27.22 -5.67
N ILE A 294 -21.24 -26.12 -6.37
CA ILE A 294 -22.00 -25.01 -5.81
C ILE A 294 -23.45 -25.41 -5.49
N SER A 295 -24.03 -26.32 -6.28
CA SER A 295 -25.38 -26.86 -6.09
C SER A 295 -25.53 -27.65 -4.78
N ASN A 296 -24.44 -28.22 -4.28
CA ASN A 296 -24.41 -28.93 -2.99
C ASN A 296 -24.34 -27.96 -1.80
N ARG A 297 -24.01 -26.68 -2.05
CA ARG A 297 -23.75 -25.67 -1.02
C ARG A 297 -24.82 -24.60 -0.93
N ILE A 298 -25.61 -24.45 -1.99
CA ILE A 298 -26.67 -23.43 -2.07
C ILE A 298 -28.02 -24.12 -2.20
N ASP A 299 -28.98 -23.65 -1.41
CA ASP A 299 -30.37 -24.07 -1.49
C ASP A 299 -30.94 -23.82 -2.89
N SER A 300 -31.53 -24.85 -3.50
CA SER A 300 -32.01 -24.81 -4.88
C SER A 300 -33.06 -23.73 -5.12
N TRP A 301 -33.92 -23.45 -4.13
CA TRP A 301 -34.89 -22.37 -4.24
C TRP A 301 -34.18 -21.02 -4.23
N CYS A 302 -33.21 -20.81 -3.33
CA CYS A 302 -32.46 -19.56 -3.24
C CYS A 302 -31.70 -19.28 -4.55
N HIS A 303 -31.06 -20.31 -5.10
CA HIS A 303 -30.37 -20.24 -6.38
C HIS A 303 -31.32 -19.86 -7.54
N ASN A 304 -32.42 -20.59 -7.70
CA ASN A 304 -33.33 -20.40 -8.83
C ASN A 304 -34.06 -19.05 -8.79
N ASN A 305 -34.33 -18.53 -7.59
CA ASN A 305 -35.05 -17.27 -7.41
C ASN A 305 -34.12 -16.07 -7.21
N TRP A 306 -32.80 -16.27 -7.14
CA TRP A 306 -31.82 -15.24 -6.76
C TRP A 306 -32.28 -14.43 -5.53
N SER A 307 -32.77 -15.16 -4.53
CA SER A 307 -33.41 -14.64 -3.32
C SER A 307 -33.09 -15.53 -2.11
N CYS A 308 -33.48 -15.11 -0.91
CA CYS A 308 -33.25 -15.87 0.32
C CYS A 308 -34.60 -16.27 0.96
N SER A 309 -34.85 -17.59 1.08
CA SER A 309 -36.11 -18.14 1.62
C SER A 309 -36.13 -18.29 3.14
N LYS A 310 -34.98 -18.55 3.79
CA LYS A 310 -34.94 -18.92 5.21
C LYS A 310 -34.73 -17.69 6.11
N LYS A 311 -35.74 -17.42 6.96
CA LYS A 311 -35.73 -16.45 8.06
C LYS A 311 -35.66 -17.21 9.39
N GLU A 312 -34.54 -17.19 10.10
CA GLU A 312 -34.56 -17.48 11.54
C GLU A 312 -34.51 -16.17 12.31
N LYS A 313 -35.44 -16.03 13.26
CA LYS A 313 -35.41 -14.97 14.28
C LYS A 313 -34.50 -15.44 15.39
N GLU A 314 -33.27 -14.93 15.47
CA GLU A 314 -32.52 -15.02 16.73
C GLU A 314 -33.17 -14.07 17.75
N GLN A 315 -33.44 -14.60 18.94
CA GLN A 315 -33.90 -13.80 20.08
C GLN A 315 -32.72 -12.95 20.57
N LYS A 316 -32.98 -11.63 20.58
CA LYS A 316 -32.10 -10.52 20.97
C LYS A 316 -31.07 -10.15 19.89
N GLU A 317 -31.40 -9.02 19.25
CA GLU A 317 -30.62 -8.23 18.28
C GLU A 317 -30.84 -8.57 16.79
N LYS A 318 -31.50 -7.63 16.11
CA LYS A 318 -32.03 -7.72 14.74
C LYS A 318 -30.94 -7.84 13.67
N LYS A 319 -30.44 -9.04 13.35
CA LYS A 319 -29.79 -9.32 12.05
C LYS A 319 -30.20 -10.70 11.50
N GLU A 320 -30.95 -10.69 10.40
CA GLU A 320 -31.33 -11.88 9.64
C GLU A 320 -30.11 -12.43 8.87
N LYS A 321 -29.73 -13.70 9.07
CA LYS A 321 -28.68 -14.38 8.28
C LYS A 321 -29.18 -15.68 7.65
N CYS A 322 -28.90 -15.89 6.37
CA CYS A 322 -29.08 -17.17 5.66
C CYS A 322 -27.93 -18.12 6.00
N ILE A 323 -28.21 -19.12 6.82
CA ILE A 323 -27.20 -20.08 7.27
C ILE A 323 -26.77 -21.05 6.14
N ASN A 324 -27.65 -21.33 5.17
CA ASN A 324 -27.56 -22.48 4.26
C ASN A 324 -27.07 -22.19 2.82
N CYS A 325 -26.42 -21.05 2.54
CA CYS A 325 -25.96 -20.72 1.19
C CYS A 325 -24.53 -20.09 1.13
N PRO A 326 -23.48 -20.77 1.65
CA PRO A 326 -22.11 -20.35 1.46
C PRO A 326 -21.64 -20.53 0.01
N ILE A 327 -21.08 -19.47 -0.57
CA ILE A 327 -20.33 -19.50 -1.83
C ILE A 327 -18.86 -19.83 -1.56
N SER A 328 -18.32 -19.32 -0.45
CA SER A 328 -17.03 -19.74 0.10
C SER A 328 -17.12 -19.84 1.62
N PHE A 329 -16.19 -20.57 2.22
CA PHE A 329 -15.95 -20.57 3.65
C PHE A 329 -14.77 -19.66 3.98
N GLY A 330 -14.78 -19.07 5.17
CA GLY A 330 -13.69 -18.22 5.63
C GLY A 330 -12.51 -19.03 6.17
N PHE A 331 -11.33 -18.44 6.22
CA PHE A 331 -10.14 -18.99 6.88
C PHE A 331 -10.01 -18.51 8.34
N GLY A 332 -10.85 -17.58 8.78
CA GLY A 332 -10.88 -16.99 10.11
C GLY A 332 -10.10 -15.68 10.20
N ASP A 333 -10.43 -14.86 11.21
CA ASP A 333 -9.93 -13.48 11.35
C ASP A 333 -8.40 -13.38 11.48
N ASN A 334 -7.73 -14.42 11.95
CA ASN A 334 -6.28 -14.44 12.14
C ASN A 334 -5.50 -14.91 10.89
N ILE A 335 -6.16 -15.17 9.75
CA ILE A 335 -5.48 -15.74 8.58
C ILE A 335 -4.34 -14.86 8.05
N LEU A 336 -4.48 -13.54 8.12
CA LEU A 336 -3.41 -12.62 7.72
C LEU A 336 -2.20 -12.72 8.63
N GLU A 337 -2.43 -12.76 9.95
CA GLU A 337 -1.36 -12.90 10.94
C GLU A 337 -0.62 -14.23 10.77
N ASP A 338 -1.36 -15.32 10.60
CA ASP A 338 -0.79 -16.65 10.34
C ASP A 338 0.04 -16.66 9.04
N ALA A 339 -0.45 -16.02 7.98
CA ALA A 339 0.26 -15.91 6.71
C ALA A 339 1.54 -15.06 6.82
N ILE A 340 1.49 -13.95 7.55
CA ILE A 340 2.68 -13.13 7.85
C ILE A 340 3.72 -13.96 8.61
N ASN A 341 3.29 -14.75 9.61
CA ASN A 341 4.18 -15.60 10.39
C ASN A 341 4.89 -16.65 9.53
N GLU A 342 4.17 -17.31 8.62
CA GLU A 342 4.72 -18.28 7.66
C GLU A 342 5.65 -17.61 6.63
N LEU A 343 5.27 -16.44 6.11
CA LEU A 343 6.06 -15.69 5.13
C LEU A 343 7.36 -15.13 5.72
N ASN A 344 7.35 -14.68 6.98
CA ASN A 344 8.53 -14.18 7.67
C ASN A 344 9.61 -15.27 7.92
N GLN A 345 9.28 -16.55 7.77
CA GLN A 345 10.27 -17.64 7.78
C GLN A 345 11.00 -17.82 6.44
N LYS A 346 10.63 -17.05 5.41
CA LYS A 346 11.13 -17.20 4.04
C LYS A 346 11.83 -15.93 3.59
N GLU A 347 12.94 -16.09 2.87
CA GLU A 347 13.61 -14.96 2.21
C GLU A 347 12.70 -14.36 1.12
N PRO A 348 12.71 -13.04 0.88
CA PRO A 348 11.90 -12.40 -0.17
C PRO A 348 12.08 -13.03 -1.55
N LYS A 349 13.27 -13.53 -1.87
CA LYS A 349 13.55 -14.25 -3.13
C LYS A 349 12.79 -15.56 -3.25
N HIS A 350 12.57 -16.27 -2.15
CA HIS A 350 11.77 -17.48 -2.16
C HIS A 350 10.28 -17.15 -2.28
N ILE A 351 9.80 -16.13 -1.55
CA ILE A 351 8.43 -15.63 -1.68
C ILE A 351 8.12 -15.21 -3.12
N ALA A 352 9.05 -14.49 -3.76
CA ALA A 352 8.95 -14.06 -5.16
C ALA A 352 8.72 -15.19 -6.17
N ASN A 353 9.10 -16.44 -5.84
CA ASN A 353 8.95 -17.60 -6.71
C ASN A 353 7.64 -18.39 -6.49
N ILE A 354 6.94 -18.16 -5.38
CA ILE A 354 5.68 -18.84 -5.05
C ILE A 354 4.44 -18.00 -5.38
N ILE A 355 4.61 -16.74 -5.81
CA ILE A 355 3.49 -15.89 -6.25
C ILE A 355 3.05 -16.29 -7.66
N ASP A 356 1.78 -16.62 -7.81
CA ASP A 356 1.19 -16.94 -9.10
C ASP A 356 1.14 -15.73 -10.05
N LYS A 357 1.15 -15.99 -11.36
CA LYS A 357 1.22 -14.94 -12.40
C LYS A 357 0.09 -13.92 -12.31
N ASP A 358 -1.13 -14.35 -11.98
CA ASP A 358 -2.29 -13.46 -11.88
C ASP A 358 -2.19 -12.55 -10.64
N MET A 359 -1.72 -13.09 -9.52
CA MET A 359 -1.52 -12.36 -8.27
C MET A 359 -0.33 -11.40 -8.36
N ARG A 360 0.70 -11.76 -9.13
CA ARG A 360 1.90 -10.93 -9.34
C ARG A 360 1.56 -9.52 -9.79
N GLN A 361 0.57 -9.33 -10.67
CA GLN A 361 0.20 -8.00 -11.14
C GLN A 361 -0.30 -7.10 -10.00
N GLU A 362 -1.09 -7.63 -9.07
CA GLU A 362 -1.57 -6.86 -7.92
C GLU A 362 -0.44 -6.59 -6.92
N TRP A 363 0.45 -7.58 -6.70
CA TRP A 363 1.66 -7.39 -5.89
C TRP A 363 2.60 -6.33 -6.48
N GLU A 364 2.75 -6.28 -7.82
CA GLU A 364 3.56 -5.26 -8.49
C GLU A 364 2.99 -3.86 -8.29
N LYS A 365 1.67 -3.68 -8.45
CA LYS A 365 0.99 -2.38 -8.20
C LYS A 365 1.19 -1.92 -6.76
N VAL A 366 0.87 -2.77 -5.79
CA VAL A 366 0.96 -2.44 -4.36
C VAL A 366 2.42 -2.19 -3.96
N GLY A 367 3.33 -3.06 -4.41
CA GLY A 367 4.76 -2.96 -4.13
C GLY A 367 5.41 -1.70 -4.71
N GLU A 368 5.04 -1.28 -5.92
CA GLU A 368 5.52 -0.04 -6.54
C GLU A 368 5.12 1.18 -5.71
N VAL A 369 3.86 1.25 -5.29
CA VAL A 369 3.35 2.37 -4.49
C VAL A 369 4.13 2.45 -3.17
N ILE A 370 4.23 1.34 -2.44
CA ILE A 370 4.95 1.32 -1.16
C ILE A 370 6.41 1.71 -1.38
N LEU A 371 7.05 1.26 -2.45
CA LEU A 371 8.41 1.68 -2.77
C LEU A 371 8.51 3.19 -2.96
N ASN A 372 7.63 3.78 -3.77
CA ASN A 372 7.61 5.21 -4.06
C ASN A 372 7.56 6.05 -2.77
N TRP A 373 6.73 5.64 -1.81
CA TRP A 373 6.51 6.39 -0.57
C TRP A 373 7.49 6.03 0.55
N CYS A 374 7.93 4.78 0.66
CA CYS A 374 8.65 4.24 1.82
C CYS A 374 10.12 3.92 1.53
N CYS A 375 10.63 4.14 0.31
CA CYS A 375 12.05 3.94 0.02
C CYS A 375 12.98 4.81 0.90
N ALA A 376 14.07 4.22 1.34
CA ALA A 376 15.03 4.79 2.27
C ALA A 376 16.44 4.19 2.07
N THR A 377 17.39 4.64 2.88
CA THR A 377 18.79 4.20 2.83
C THR A 377 19.31 3.80 4.21
N SER A 378 20.40 3.05 4.25
CA SER A 378 21.05 2.74 5.53
C SER A 378 21.52 4.02 6.22
N PRO A 379 21.35 4.14 7.55
CA PRO A 379 21.89 5.25 8.32
C PRO A 379 23.41 5.38 8.14
N ILE A 380 23.90 6.61 8.14
CA ILE A 380 25.35 6.87 8.15
C ILE A 380 25.82 6.73 9.60
N ARG A 381 26.49 5.62 9.93
CA ARG A 381 27.16 5.45 11.23
C ARG A 381 28.45 6.28 11.24
N GLY A 382 28.68 6.98 12.34
CA GLY A 382 29.86 7.82 12.59
C GLY A 382 31.10 6.99 12.84
#